data_AF-Q6MLY0-F1
#
_entry.id   AF-Q6MLY0-F1
#
_cell.length_a   1.000
_cell.length_b   1.000
_cell.length_c   1.000
_cell.angle_alpha   90.00
_cell.angle_beta   90.00
_cell.angle_gamma   90.00
#
_symmetry.space_group_name_H-M   'P 1'
#
loop_
_entity.id
_entity.type
_entity.pdbx_description
1 polymer ?
#
loop_
_entity_poly.entity_id
_entity_poly.type
_entity_poly.pdbx_seq_one_letter_code
_entity_poly.pdbx_strand_id
1 'polypeptide(L)'
;MNLTIRILHSFSIFKESFMNSSSSWFRGLRGRLLFSAILPVIAFAVLTTISWRSMNSLGTMLTGAYTEVVPNMDALGQLGMQRARIGYFIWAALANDEDQKSRESFIKRARSAFDEFKKFEEVYASTKFTPEEAKNWEKPKSIKDSFYKLTEQMIYLLDQNNAVANKQVHTAMNGGEWHVMAIAYQDAIAANMKLYREISIANDKLQQEERKFQTQLLMLISALCATLVFGILMWIAYRVSNTVSAIATGLSEAGQQVSGAITQLTAAGQTLSQSSTEAAASLEETVASLEEMSSMVKMNSDNAKQAATLSQSSKDSAEQGQNEITMLISSMNDISQSSKKDRGNHQRD
;
A
#
# COMPACT_ATOMS: atom_id res chain seq x y z
N MET A 1 15.16 -46.62 10.95
CA MET A 1 15.67 -45.99 9.71
C MET A 1 14.58 -45.48 8.76
N ASN A 2 13.37 -46.07 8.72
CA ASN A 2 12.31 -45.69 7.76
C ASN A 2 11.45 -44.46 8.11
N LEU A 3 11.35 -44.06 9.38
CA LEU A 3 10.47 -42.94 9.78
C LEU A 3 11.11 -41.57 9.51
N THR A 4 12.41 -41.43 9.75
CA THR A 4 13.18 -40.19 9.58
C THR A 4 13.30 -39.79 8.11
N ILE A 5 13.47 -40.77 7.21
CA ILE A 5 13.52 -40.55 5.75
C ILE A 5 12.16 -40.09 5.22
N ARG A 6 11.04 -40.66 5.73
CA ARG A 6 9.69 -40.21 5.36
C ARG A 6 9.40 -38.79 5.81
N ILE A 7 9.82 -38.39 7.00
CA ILE A 7 9.62 -37.02 7.52
C ILE A 7 10.42 -36.01 6.69
N LEU A 8 11.67 -36.31 6.33
CA LEU A 8 12.51 -35.46 5.47
C LEU A 8 11.92 -35.34 4.05
N HIS A 9 11.40 -36.43 3.49
CA HIS A 9 10.76 -36.41 2.17
C HIS A 9 9.44 -35.61 2.18
N SER A 10 8.62 -35.74 3.23
CA SER A 10 7.40 -34.95 3.41
C SER A 10 7.69 -33.46 3.63
N PHE A 11 8.80 -33.11 4.31
CA PHE A 11 9.23 -31.72 4.46
C PHE A 11 9.74 -31.11 3.14
N SER A 12 10.44 -31.90 2.33
CA SER A 12 10.88 -31.49 0.98
C SER A 12 9.70 -31.21 0.06
N ILE A 13 8.71 -32.10 0.03
CA ILE A 13 7.50 -31.96 -0.79
C ILE A 13 6.67 -30.75 -0.33
N PHE A 14 6.57 -30.50 0.98
CA PHE A 14 5.88 -29.32 1.51
C PHE A 14 6.59 -28.02 1.14
N LYS A 15 7.93 -27.99 1.22
CA LYS A 15 8.74 -26.82 0.82
C LYS A 15 8.64 -26.52 -0.68
N GLU A 16 8.70 -27.54 -1.54
CA GLU A 16 8.51 -27.38 -2.98
C GLU A 16 7.08 -26.96 -3.35
N SER A 17 6.07 -27.53 -2.72
CA SER A 17 4.67 -27.17 -2.93
C SER A 17 4.38 -25.72 -2.50
N PHE A 18 4.92 -25.28 -1.35
CA PHE A 18 4.80 -23.90 -0.88
C PHE A 18 5.56 -22.90 -1.75
N MET A 19 6.78 -23.25 -2.20
CA MET A 19 7.57 -22.41 -3.11
C MET A 19 6.91 -22.29 -4.49
N ASN A 20 6.40 -23.38 -5.06
CA ASN A 20 5.69 -23.36 -6.35
C ASN A 20 4.33 -22.66 -6.27
N SER A 21 3.56 -22.89 -5.19
CA SER A 21 2.26 -22.24 -4.98
C SER A 21 2.40 -20.73 -4.75
N SER A 22 3.34 -20.29 -3.91
CA SER A 22 3.55 -18.86 -3.67
C SER A 22 4.02 -18.13 -4.93
N SER A 23 4.89 -18.75 -5.75
CA SER A 23 5.35 -18.17 -7.02
C SER A 23 4.21 -17.89 -8.02
N SER A 24 3.15 -18.70 -8.00
CA SER A 24 1.98 -18.53 -8.86
C SER A 24 1.09 -17.38 -8.38
N TRP A 25 1.01 -17.17 -7.06
CA TRP A 25 0.26 -16.09 -6.44
C TRP A 25 0.91 -14.72 -6.68
N PHE A 26 2.25 -14.69 -6.81
CA PHE A 26 3.02 -13.49 -7.18
C PHE A 26 3.05 -13.20 -8.69
N ARG A 27 2.45 -14.03 -9.55
CA ARG A 27 2.36 -13.76 -11.00
C ARG A 27 1.16 -12.87 -11.34
N GLY A 28 1.35 -11.98 -12.32
CA GLY A 28 0.31 -11.09 -12.83
C GLY A 28 0.13 -9.79 -12.06
N LEU A 29 -1.00 -9.10 -12.28
CA LEU A 29 -1.29 -7.78 -11.71
C LEU A 29 -1.37 -7.80 -10.17
N ARG A 30 -1.93 -8.88 -9.59
CA ARG A 30 -2.12 -9.06 -8.15
C ARG A 30 -0.79 -9.14 -7.39
N GLY A 31 0.15 -9.95 -7.88
CA GLY A 31 1.49 -10.04 -7.30
C GLY A 31 2.25 -8.72 -7.33
N ARG A 32 2.12 -7.95 -8.42
CA ARG A 32 2.78 -6.63 -8.56
C ARG A 32 2.22 -5.59 -7.58
N LEU A 33 0.91 -5.56 -7.38
CA LEU A 33 0.26 -4.69 -6.39
C LEU A 33 0.66 -5.06 -4.95
N LEU A 34 0.84 -6.35 -4.68
CA LEU A 34 1.35 -6.83 -3.40
C LEU A 34 2.79 -6.38 -3.15
N PHE A 35 3.67 -6.47 -4.15
CA PHE A 35 5.05 -5.96 -4.05
C PHE A 35 5.08 -4.45 -3.77
N SER A 36 4.21 -3.65 -4.42
CA SER A 36 4.14 -2.21 -4.13
C SER A 36 3.61 -1.91 -2.73
N ALA A 37 2.73 -2.76 -2.19
CA ALA A 37 2.19 -2.60 -0.84
C ALA A 37 3.18 -3.05 0.27
N ILE A 38 4.05 -4.02 -0.02
CA ILE A 38 5.04 -4.54 0.94
C ILE A 38 6.24 -3.60 1.10
N LEU A 39 6.63 -2.87 0.04
CA LEU A 39 7.82 -2.01 0.04
C LEU A 39 7.77 -0.90 1.12
N PRO A 40 6.66 -0.15 1.30
CA PRO A 40 6.51 0.79 2.41
C PRO A 40 6.58 0.12 3.78
N VAL A 41 6.10 -1.11 3.93
CA VAL A 41 6.12 -1.85 5.20
C VAL A 41 7.55 -2.25 5.57
N ILE A 42 8.34 -2.72 4.60
CA ILE A 42 9.76 -3.00 4.81
C ILE A 42 10.52 -1.72 5.15
N ALA A 43 10.26 -0.63 4.42
CA ALA A 43 10.84 0.68 4.70
C ALA A 43 10.53 1.13 6.12
N PHE A 44 9.27 1.03 6.53
CA PHE A 44 8.83 1.37 7.88
C PHE A 44 9.53 0.51 8.93
N ALA A 45 9.61 -0.82 8.75
CA ALA A 45 10.30 -1.70 9.68
C ALA A 45 11.79 -1.36 9.84
N VAL A 46 12.48 -1.02 8.75
CA VAL A 46 13.88 -0.57 8.78
C VAL A 46 14.00 0.75 9.54
N LEU A 47 13.13 1.73 9.24
CA LEU A 47 13.09 3.02 9.93
C LEU A 47 12.83 2.86 11.43
N THR A 48 11.85 2.04 11.81
CA THR A 48 11.53 1.76 13.22
C THR A 48 12.73 1.14 13.94
N THR A 49 13.45 0.21 13.29
CA THR A 49 14.63 -0.45 13.88
C THR A 49 15.78 0.54 14.10
N ILE A 50 16.04 1.43 13.14
CA ILE A 50 17.06 2.48 13.26
C ILE A 50 16.69 3.44 14.38
N SER A 51 15.45 3.93 14.40
CA SER A 51 14.94 4.82 15.44
C SER A 51 15.02 4.20 16.83
N TRP A 52 14.66 2.91 16.96
CA TRP A 52 14.72 2.19 18.23
C TRP A 52 16.15 2.07 18.77
N ARG A 53 17.12 1.70 17.92
CA ARG A 53 18.54 1.65 18.32
C ARG A 53 19.06 3.02 18.74
N SER A 54 18.71 4.06 18.00
CA SER A 54 19.08 5.45 18.31
C SER A 54 18.57 5.87 19.69
N MET A 55 17.29 5.59 19.96
CA MET A 55 16.65 5.92 21.23
C MET A 55 17.26 5.15 22.41
N ASN A 56 17.60 3.87 22.22
CA ASN A 56 18.29 3.09 23.25
C ASN A 56 19.69 3.62 23.55
N SER A 57 20.47 4.03 22.54
CA SER A 57 21.81 4.62 22.74
C SER A 57 21.73 5.95 23.49
N LEU A 58 20.77 6.81 23.13
CA LEU A 58 20.48 8.03 23.88
C LEU A 58 20.11 7.72 25.34
N GLY A 59 19.28 6.69 25.57
CA GLY A 59 18.86 6.27 26.90
C GLY A 59 20.02 5.80 27.79
N THR A 60 20.95 5.00 27.25
CA THR A 60 22.11 4.52 28.02
C THR A 60 23.07 5.66 28.36
N MET A 61 23.33 6.58 27.42
CA MET A 61 24.17 7.75 27.66
C MET A 61 23.55 8.71 28.67
N LEU A 62 22.23 8.98 28.58
CA LEU A 62 21.54 9.81 29.56
C LEU A 62 21.63 9.18 30.94
N THR A 63 21.42 7.86 31.04
CA THR A 63 21.49 7.14 32.31
C THR A 63 22.87 7.29 32.93
N GLY A 64 23.95 7.03 32.18
CA GLY A 64 25.33 7.19 32.68
C GLY A 64 25.64 8.63 33.11
N ALA A 65 25.17 9.64 32.37
CA ALA A 65 25.33 11.03 32.76
C ALA A 65 24.61 11.36 34.09
N TYR A 66 23.37 10.89 34.26
CA TYR A 66 22.56 11.16 35.44
C TYR A 66 22.99 10.36 36.68
N THR A 67 23.49 9.14 36.51
CA THR A 67 23.82 8.26 37.63
C THR A 67 25.28 8.31 38.05
N GLU A 68 26.19 8.68 37.15
CA GLU A 68 27.64 8.69 37.43
C GLU A 68 28.22 10.10 37.35
N VAL A 69 28.02 10.83 36.24
CA VAL A 69 28.71 12.11 36.00
C VAL A 69 28.14 13.26 36.83
N VAL A 70 26.82 13.47 36.79
CA VAL A 70 26.17 14.61 37.47
C VAL A 70 26.34 14.54 38.99
N PRO A 71 26.10 13.41 39.67
CA PRO A 71 26.32 13.31 41.11
C PRO A 71 27.78 13.53 41.51
N ASN A 72 28.74 13.01 40.73
CA ASN A 72 30.17 13.22 41.00
C ASN A 72 30.56 14.69 40.83
N MET A 73 30.09 15.35 39.77
CA MET A 73 30.32 16.78 39.55
C MET A 73 29.70 17.65 40.64
N ASP A 74 28.48 17.34 41.09
CA ASP A 74 27.84 18.06 42.20
C ASP A 74 28.62 17.88 43.50
N ALA A 75 28.96 16.64 43.87
CA ALA A 75 29.74 16.36 45.07
C ALA A 75 31.10 17.08 45.04
N LEU A 76 31.80 17.04 43.90
CA LEU A 76 33.08 17.71 43.71
C LEU A 76 32.96 19.25 43.76
N GLY A 77 31.89 19.81 43.18
CA GLY A 77 31.60 21.23 43.21
C GLY A 77 31.28 21.73 44.62
N GLN A 78 30.44 21.00 45.36
CA GLN A 78 30.13 21.29 46.76
C GLN A 78 31.37 21.19 47.63
N LEU A 79 32.19 20.16 47.43
CA LEU A 79 33.45 19.98 48.14
C LEU A 79 34.39 21.18 47.93
N GLY A 80 34.55 21.63 46.69
CA GLY A 80 35.34 22.82 46.35
C GLY A 80 34.79 24.10 47.00
N MET A 81 33.47 24.26 47.00
CA MET A 81 32.80 25.39 47.65
C MET A 81 33.06 25.40 49.16
N GLN A 82 32.87 24.26 49.85
CA GLN A 82 33.10 24.20 51.29
C GLN A 82 34.58 24.40 51.64
N ARG A 83 35.51 23.86 50.85
CA ARG A 83 36.96 24.10 50.98
C ARG A 83 37.30 25.59 50.92
N ALA A 84 36.73 26.31 49.96
CA ALA A 84 36.90 27.76 49.85
C ALA A 84 36.28 28.51 51.04
N ARG A 85 35.09 28.09 51.50
CA ARG A 85 34.38 28.68 52.64
C ARG A 85 35.15 28.51 53.95
N ILE A 86 35.79 27.37 54.19
CA ILE A 86 36.66 27.16 55.37
C ILE A 86 37.72 28.26 55.40
N GLY A 87 38.51 28.41 54.33
CA GLY A 87 39.54 29.43 54.26
C GLY A 87 38.99 30.84 54.40
N TYR A 88 37.90 31.17 53.69
CA TYR A 88 37.27 32.48 53.77
C TYR A 88 36.81 32.83 55.19
N PHE A 89 36.15 31.91 55.90
CA PHE A 89 35.65 32.19 57.24
C PHE A 89 36.75 32.22 58.30
N ILE A 90 37.80 31.41 58.16
CA ILE A 90 38.98 31.51 59.04
C ILE A 90 39.68 32.86 58.83
N TRP A 91 39.86 33.29 57.59
CA TRP A 91 40.40 34.62 57.29
C TRP A 91 39.51 35.74 57.82
N ALA A 92 38.19 35.65 57.63
CA ALA A 92 37.24 36.64 58.12
C ALA A 92 37.22 36.72 59.66
N ALA A 93 37.37 35.58 60.36
CA ALA A 93 37.52 35.58 61.82
C ALA A 93 38.81 36.28 62.26
N LEU A 94 39.94 36.05 61.58
CA LEU A 94 41.20 36.75 61.85
C LEU A 94 41.12 38.25 61.59
N ALA A 95 40.35 38.67 60.58
CA ALA A 95 40.20 40.07 60.20
C ALA A 95 39.28 40.88 61.14
N ASN A 96 38.47 40.21 61.97
CA ASN A 96 37.50 40.85 62.87
C ASN A 96 37.88 40.68 64.35
N ASP A 97 39.15 40.87 64.70
CA ASP A 97 39.64 40.72 66.09
C ASP A 97 38.99 41.71 67.08
N GLU A 98 38.57 42.89 66.59
CA GLU A 98 37.91 43.92 67.40
C GLU A 98 36.39 43.70 67.58
N ASP A 99 35.74 43.01 66.63
CA ASP A 99 34.31 42.67 66.69
C ASP A 99 34.11 41.19 67.03
N GLN A 100 34.11 40.91 68.33
CA GLN A 100 33.99 39.57 68.87
C GLN A 100 32.74 38.83 68.39
N LYS A 101 31.61 39.53 68.21
CA LYS A 101 30.35 38.90 67.78
C LYS A 101 30.43 38.44 66.33
N SER A 102 30.99 39.27 65.45
CA SER A 102 31.23 38.89 64.06
C SER A 102 32.26 37.78 63.94
N ARG A 103 33.34 37.85 64.73
CA ARG A 103 34.38 36.81 64.81
C ARG A 103 33.81 35.45 65.19
N GLU A 104 33.04 35.36 66.27
CA GLU A 104 32.38 34.12 66.70
C GLU A 104 31.44 33.55 65.64
N SER A 105 30.69 34.41 64.95
CA SER A 105 29.84 34.02 63.82
C SER A 105 30.66 33.40 62.68
N PHE A 106 31.81 33.98 62.33
CA PHE A 106 32.69 33.41 61.31
C PHE A 106 33.32 32.09 61.73
N ILE A 107 33.76 31.95 62.98
CA ILE A 107 34.27 30.67 63.50
C ILE A 107 33.20 29.58 63.42
N LYS A 108 31.95 29.89 63.81
CA LYS A 108 30.83 28.96 63.68
C LYS A 108 30.58 28.56 62.22
N ARG A 109 30.67 29.50 61.29
CA ARG A 109 30.53 29.24 59.85
C ARG A 109 31.70 28.43 59.29
N ALA A 110 32.92 28.62 59.79
CA ALA A 110 34.09 27.81 59.45
C ALA A 110 33.91 26.35 59.90
N ARG A 111 33.43 26.13 61.14
CA ARG A 111 33.06 24.78 61.63
C ARG A 111 32.03 24.12 60.73
N SER A 112 30.93 24.81 60.46
CA SER A 112 29.86 24.28 59.60
C SER A 112 30.35 23.98 58.17
N ALA A 113 31.18 24.85 57.58
CA ALA A 113 31.78 24.58 56.28
C ALA A 113 32.71 23.36 56.32
N PHE A 114 33.46 23.17 57.41
CA PHE A 114 34.32 22.01 57.59
C PHE A 114 33.54 20.70 57.78
N ASP A 115 32.42 20.72 58.51
CA ASP A 115 31.54 19.56 58.64
C ASP A 115 30.90 19.16 57.30
N GLU A 116 30.41 20.13 56.52
CA GLU A 116 29.92 19.87 55.16
C GLU A 116 31.04 19.40 54.23
N PHE A 117 32.26 19.95 54.35
CA PHE A 117 33.41 19.48 53.57
C PHE A 117 33.70 18.00 53.83
N LYS A 118 33.72 17.55 55.09
CA LYS A 118 33.91 16.13 55.44
C LYS A 118 32.84 15.25 54.80
N LYS A 119 31.58 15.68 54.89
CA LYS A 119 30.44 14.96 54.29
C LYS A 119 30.57 14.83 52.76
N PHE A 120 30.83 15.92 52.05
CA PHE A 120 30.97 15.87 50.59
C PHE A 120 32.24 15.14 50.14
N GLU A 121 33.29 15.14 50.97
CA GLU A 121 34.50 14.36 50.70
C GLU A 121 34.20 12.86 50.78
N GLU A 122 33.45 12.42 51.79
CA GLU A 122 33.00 11.03 51.90
C GLU A 122 32.08 10.62 50.75
N VAL A 123 31.11 11.48 50.42
CA VAL A 123 30.22 11.25 49.28
C VAL A 123 31.05 11.08 48.01
N TYR A 124 31.95 12.02 47.71
CA TYR A 124 32.78 11.95 46.51
C TYR A 124 33.72 10.73 46.52
N ALA A 125 34.37 10.43 47.64
CA ALA A 125 35.26 9.27 47.77
C ALA A 125 34.53 7.91 47.66
N SER A 126 33.22 7.89 47.90
CA SER A 126 32.38 6.70 47.75
C SER A 126 31.93 6.43 46.31
N THR A 127 32.09 7.41 45.41
CA THR A 127 31.67 7.25 44.03
C THR A 127 32.67 6.45 43.22
N LYS A 128 32.22 5.95 42.06
CA LYS A 128 33.07 5.19 41.16
C LYS A 128 33.96 6.14 40.37
N PHE A 129 35.26 6.09 40.64
CA PHE A 129 36.25 6.88 39.90
C PHE A 129 36.68 6.23 38.59
N THR A 130 36.90 7.06 37.58
CA THR A 130 37.72 6.67 36.43
C THR A 130 39.20 6.56 36.84
N PRO A 131 40.05 5.84 36.09
CA PRO A 131 41.49 5.76 36.41
C PRO A 131 42.18 7.12 36.48
N GLU A 132 41.79 8.05 35.61
CA GLU A 132 42.35 9.40 35.57
C GLU A 132 41.86 10.26 36.74
N GLU A 133 40.57 10.13 37.10
CA GLU A 133 40.01 10.78 38.28
C GLU A 133 40.67 10.28 39.57
N ALA A 134 40.87 8.97 39.68
CA ALA A 134 41.54 8.34 40.82
C ALA A 134 42.98 8.84 40.99
N LYS A 135 43.70 9.02 39.88
CA LYS A 135 45.05 9.59 39.87
C LYS A 135 45.05 11.03 40.39
N ASN A 136 44.12 11.86 39.91
CA ASN A 136 44.00 13.24 40.38
C ASN A 136 43.61 13.31 41.88
N TRP A 137 42.86 12.33 42.39
CA TRP A 137 42.44 12.27 43.79
C TRP A 137 43.44 11.64 44.76
N GLU A 138 44.54 11.06 44.26
CA GLU A 138 45.53 10.36 45.08
C GLU A 138 46.15 11.28 46.15
N LYS A 139 46.50 12.51 45.76
CA LYS A 139 47.11 13.48 46.67
C LYS A 139 46.12 13.92 47.78
N PRO A 140 44.90 14.41 47.49
CA PRO A 140 43.86 14.67 48.49
C PRO A 140 43.64 13.50 49.46
N LYS A 141 43.52 12.28 48.92
CA LYS A 141 43.35 11.06 49.71
C LYS A 141 44.50 10.85 50.70
N SER A 142 45.74 11.04 50.26
CA SER A 142 46.94 10.87 51.10
C SER A 142 47.08 11.91 52.23
N ILE A 143 46.52 13.11 52.04
CA ILE A 143 46.65 14.23 52.99
C ILE A 143 45.38 14.47 53.82
N LYS A 144 44.33 13.66 53.64
CA LYS A 144 43.01 13.83 54.26
C LYS A 144 43.08 14.04 55.76
N ASP A 145 43.66 13.09 56.49
CA ASP A 145 43.69 13.13 57.95
C ASP A 145 44.49 14.31 58.49
N SER A 146 45.61 14.64 57.84
CA SER A 146 46.43 15.81 58.18
C SER A 146 45.68 17.12 57.93
N PHE A 147 44.97 17.22 56.80
CA PHE A 147 44.14 18.39 56.49
C PHE A 147 43.01 18.56 57.51
N TYR A 148 42.37 17.46 57.91
CA TYR A 148 41.29 17.49 58.90
C TYR A 148 41.81 17.97 60.25
N LYS A 149 42.86 17.31 60.76
CA LYS A 149 43.47 17.63 62.05
C LYS A 149 43.94 19.09 62.11
N LEU A 150 44.60 19.57 61.06
CA LEU A 150 45.12 20.93 61.02
C LEU A 150 43.99 21.97 60.91
N THR A 151 42.92 21.66 60.18
CA THR A 151 41.72 22.53 60.12
C THR A 151 41.04 22.63 61.49
N GLU A 152 40.86 21.51 62.19
CA GLU A 152 40.31 21.49 63.55
C GLU A 152 41.19 22.27 64.53
N GLN A 153 42.51 22.09 64.45
CA GLN A 153 43.47 22.80 65.27
C GLN A 153 43.40 24.32 65.04
N MET A 154 43.32 24.77 63.78
CA MET A 154 43.19 26.19 63.48
C MET A 154 41.89 26.78 64.03
N ILE A 155 40.77 26.10 63.88
CA ILE A 155 39.49 26.54 64.43
C ILE A 155 39.56 26.60 65.96
N TYR A 156 40.17 25.60 66.60
CA TYR A 156 40.39 25.60 68.05
C TYR A 156 41.29 26.75 68.52
N LEU A 157 42.36 27.06 67.78
CA LEU A 157 43.24 28.20 68.06
C LEU A 157 42.48 29.53 67.95
N LEU A 158 41.57 29.65 66.99
CA LEU A 158 40.69 30.83 66.89
C LEU A 158 39.78 30.96 68.12
N ASP A 159 39.30 29.87 68.72
CA ASP A 159 38.49 29.98 69.95
C ASP A 159 39.27 30.50 71.16
N GLN A 160 40.59 30.31 71.19
CA GLN A 160 41.42 30.80 72.30
C GLN A 160 41.56 32.32 72.34
N ASN A 161 41.19 33.01 71.24
CA ASN A 161 41.12 34.46 71.14
C ASN A 161 42.34 35.21 71.69
N ASN A 162 43.55 34.80 71.29
CA ASN A 162 44.79 35.45 71.70
C ASN A 162 45.75 35.64 70.52
N ALA A 163 46.64 36.62 70.64
CA ALA A 163 47.54 37.04 69.58
C ALA A 163 48.49 35.93 69.10
N VAL A 164 48.95 35.05 70.01
CA VAL A 164 49.85 33.93 69.66
C VAL A 164 49.11 32.91 68.81
N ALA A 165 47.91 32.51 69.22
CA ALA A 165 47.05 31.59 68.49
C ALA A 165 46.63 32.15 67.13
N ASN A 166 46.19 33.42 67.07
CA ASN A 166 45.84 34.09 65.82
C ASN A 166 47.02 34.14 64.83
N LYS A 167 48.24 34.40 65.32
CA LYS A 167 49.46 34.39 64.49
C LYS A 167 49.77 33.00 63.93
N GLN A 168 49.59 31.94 64.72
CA GLN A 168 49.77 30.56 64.25
C GLN A 168 48.81 30.21 63.12
N VAL A 169 47.52 30.57 63.27
CA VAL A 169 46.51 30.37 62.21
C VAL A 169 46.87 31.17 60.96
N HIS A 170 47.27 32.44 61.12
CA HIS A 170 47.69 33.27 59.99
C HIS A 170 48.88 32.66 59.23
N THR A 171 49.89 32.14 59.92
CA THR A 171 51.03 31.46 59.28
C THR A 171 50.60 30.19 58.57
N ALA A 172 49.71 29.38 59.17
CA ALA A 172 49.19 28.17 58.53
C ALA A 172 48.42 28.48 57.23
N MET A 173 47.69 29.60 57.19
CA MET A 173 46.91 30.06 56.04
C MET A 173 47.74 30.70 54.92
N ASN A 174 48.88 31.30 55.24
CA ASN A 174 49.69 32.08 54.29
C ASN A 174 51.01 31.37 53.97
N GLY A 175 50.92 30.29 53.18
CA GLY A 175 52.08 29.49 52.77
C GLY A 175 52.50 28.40 53.75
N GLY A 176 51.82 28.26 54.89
CA GLY A 176 51.99 27.14 55.80
C GLY A 176 51.36 25.83 55.30
N GLU A 177 51.51 24.76 56.09
CA GLU A 177 51.09 23.41 55.69
C GLU A 177 49.62 23.32 55.29
N TRP A 178 48.72 24.01 56.00
CA TRP A 178 47.30 24.02 55.67
C TRP A 178 47.05 24.62 54.29
N HIS A 179 47.71 25.73 53.98
CA HIS A 179 47.59 26.39 52.67
C HIS A 179 48.01 25.45 51.53
N VAL A 180 49.14 24.75 51.69
CA VAL A 180 49.65 23.79 50.71
C VAL A 180 48.66 22.64 50.51
N MET A 181 48.09 22.10 51.60
CA MET A 181 47.09 21.04 51.52
C MET A 181 45.78 21.53 50.88
N ALA A 182 45.34 22.75 51.21
CA ALA A 182 44.16 23.36 50.62
C ALA A 182 44.32 23.59 49.11
N ILE A 183 45.53 23.96 48.65
CA ILE A 183 45.86 24.03 47.22
C ILE A 183 45.79 22.64 46.59
N ALA A 184 46.36 21.61 47.20
CA ALA A 184 46.32 20.25 46.65
C ALA A 184 44.88 19.73 46.46
N TYR A 185 43.97 20.03 47.39
CA TYR A 185 42.54 19.77 47.20
C TYR A 185 41.97 20.57 46.03
N GLN A 186 42.30 21.86 45.93
CA GLN A 186 41.81 22.72 44.86
C GLN A 186 42.29 22.27 43.47
N ASP A 187 43.55 21.87 43.35
CA ASP A 187 44.13 21.41 42.09
C ASP A 187 43.49 20.11 41.62
N ALA A 188 43.26 19.16 42.55
CA ALA A 188 42.57 17.92 42.25
C ALA A 188 41.11 18.16 41.81
N ILE A 189 40.39 19.03 42.51
CA ILE A 189 39.03 19.44 42.17
C ILE A 189 38.98 20.08 40.78
N ALA A 190 39.90 21.00 40.50
CA ALA A 190 39.98 21.66 39.20
C ALA A 190 40.33 20.68 38.07
N ALA A 191 41.27 19.75 38.30
CA ALA A 191 41.65 18.71 37.35
C ALA A 191 40.47 17.78 37.02
N ASN A 192 39.72 17.34 38.03
CA ASN A 192 38.57 16.45 37.82
C ASN A 192 37.38 17.20 37.19
N MET A 193 37.11 18.45 37.56
CA MET A 193 36.10 19.27 36.88
C MET A 193 36.46 19.48 35.39
N LYS A 194 37.75 19.66 35.08
CA LYS A 194 38.23 19.74 33.70
C LYS A 194 38.04 18.42 32.96
N LEU A 195 38.38 17.29 33.59
CA LEU A 195 38.18 15.95 33.03
C LEU A 195 36.71 15.72 32.66
N TYR A 196 35.77 16.01 33.57
CA TYR A 196 34.34 15.88 33.29
C TYR A 196 33.87 16.76 32.12
N ARG A 197 34.41 17.99 32.01
CA ARG A 197 34.14 18.87 30.88
C ARG A 197 34.67 18.29 29.56
N GLU A 198 35.88 17.73 29.56
CA GLU A 198 36.49 17.12 28.37
C GLU A 198 35.72 15.87 27.93
N ILE A 199 35.35 15.00 28.87
CA ILE A 199 34.48 13.84 28.61
C ILE A 199 33.15 14.29 28.02
N SER A 200 32.52 15.32 28.59
CA SER A 200 31.25 15.85 28.06
C SER A 200 31.39 16.39 26.64
N ILE A 201 32.47 17.11 26.32
CA ILE A 201 32.71 17.66 24.98
C ILE A 201 33.00 16.53 23.98
N ALA A 202 33.79 15.52 24.37
CA ALA A 202 34.10 14.37 23.54
C ALA A 202 32.83 13.54 23.24
N ASN A 203 32.03 13.27 24.27
CA ASN A 203 30.76 12.56 24.13
C ASN A 203 29.77 13.33 23.25
N ASP A 204 29.66 14.65 23.39
CA ASP A 204 28.78 15.44 22.52
C ASP A 204 29.24 15.39 21.05
N LYS A 205 30.55 15.48 20.78
CA LYS A 205 31.08 15.33 19.42
C LYS A 205 30.78 13.96 18.81
N LEU A 206 31.05 12.89 19.55
CA LEU A 206 30.75 11.52 19.11
C LEU A 206 29.25 11.35 18.85
N GLN A 207 28.39 11.88 19.73
CA GLN A 207 26.96 11.87 19.52
C GLN A 207 26.54 12.68 18.29
N GLN A 208 27.15 13.84 18.03
CA GLN A 208 26.85 14.63 16.83
C GLN A 208 27.24 13.88 15.56
N GLU A 209 28.41 13.24 15.52
CA GLU A 209 28.83 12.43 14.37
C GLU A 209 27.92 11.23 14.15
N GLU A 210 27.58 10.49 15.21
CA GLU A 210 26.70 9.33 15.11
C GLU A 210 25.27 9.75 14.72
N ARG A 211 24.74 10.84 15.30
CA ARG A 211 23.45 11.41 14.89
C ARG A 211 23.45 11.84 13.43
N LYS A 212 24.52 12.49 12.95
CA LYS A 212 24.65 12.90 11.54
C LYS A 212 24.64 11.69 10.62
N PHE A 213 25.46 10.68 10.90
CA PHE A 213 25.52 9.46 10.11
C PHE A 213 24.15 8.75 10.07
N GLN A 214 23.51 8.58 11.22
CA GLN A 214 22.18 7.94 11.29
C GLN A 214 21.10 8.74 10.56
N THR A 215 21.07 10.07 10.73
CA THR A 215 20.08 10.93 10.06
C THR A 215 20.28 10.93 8.55
N GLN A 216 21.53 10.96 8.08
CA GLN A 216 21.85 10.84 6.65
C GLN A 216 21.42 9.49 6.08
N LEU A 217 21.71 8.39 6.77
CA LEU A 217 21.28 7.06 6.36
C LEU A 217 19.75 6.96 6.28
N LEU A 218 19.05 7.53 7.26
CA LEU A 218 17.59 7.55 7.32
C LEU A 218 17.00 8.33 6.13
N MET A 219 17.54 9.52 5.82
CA MET A 219 17.13 10.31 4.66
C MET A 219 17.38 9.57 3.33
N LEU A 220 18.52 8.89 3.19
CA LEU A 220 18.85 8.12 1.99
C LEU A 220 17.88 6.95 1.79
N ILE A 221 17.59 6.18 2.84
CA ILE A 221 16.65 5.06 2.77
C ILE A 221 15.24 5.57 2.45
N SER A 222 14.78 6.64 3.09
CA SER A 222 13.45 7.20 2.82
C SER A 222 13.33 7.71 1.38
N ALA A 223 14.37 8.39 0.86
CA ALA A 223 14.40 8.84 -0.53
C ALA A 223 14.44 7.67 -1.53
N LEU A 224 15.23 6.63 -1.25
CA LEU A 224 15.29 5.42 -2.07
C LEU A 224 13.94 4.68 -2.09
N CYS A 225 13.28 4.54 -0.93
CA CYS A 225 11.96 3.92 -0.87
C CYS A 225 10.91 4.74 -1.61
N ALA A 226 10.90 6.07 -1.46
CA ALA A 226 9.96 6.94 -2.17
C ALA A 226 10.13 6.85 -3.69
N THR A 227 11.37 6.89 -4.18
CA THR A 227 11.68 6.76 -5.61
C THR A 227 11.32 5.38 -6.17
N LEU A 228 11.59 4.29 -5.44
CA LEU A 228 11.20 2.93 -5.84
C LEU A 228 9.68 2.77 -5.89
N VAL A 229 8.96 3.25 -4.87
CA VAL A 229 7.49 3.20 -4.83
C VAL A 229 6.90 4.00 -6.00
N PHE A 230 7.41 5.22 -6.24
CA PHE A 230 6.96 6.04 -7.36
C PHE A 230 7.20 5.35 -8.71
N GLY A 231 8.39 4.78 -8.92
CA GLY A 231 8.73 4.05 -10.14
C GLY A 231 7.83 2.84 -10.38
N ILE A 232 7.54 2.06 -9.33
CA ILE A 232 6.63 0.90 -9.41
C ILE A 232 5.20 1.34 -9.72
N LEU A 233 4.69 2.39 -9.06
CA LEU A 233 3.35 2.92 -9.31
C LEU A 233 3.23 3.45 -10.74
N MET A 234 4.22 4.20 -11.23
CA MET A 234 4.25 4.70 -12.60
C MET A 234 4.30 3.55 -13.61
N TRP A 235 5.08 2.51 -13.34
CA TRP A 235 5.17 1.32 -14.20
C TRP A 235 3.84 0.55 -14.25
N ILE A 236 3.16 0.40 -13.11
CA ILE A 236 1.83 -0.23 -13.05
C ILE A 236 0.83 0.63 -13.83
N ALA A 237 0.80 1.95 -13.61
CA ALA A 237 -0.10 2.86 -14.30
C ALA A 237 0.09 2.80 -15.84
N TYR A 238 1.33 2.81 -16.31
CA TYR A 238 1.67 2.68 -17.73
C TYR A 238 1.15 1.36 -18.32
N ARG A 239 1.36 0.24 -17.62
CA ARG A 239 0.87 -1.07 -18.06
C ARG A 239 -0.64 -1.15 -18.12
N VAL A 240 -1.33 -0.67 -17.09
CA VAL A 240 -2.81 -0.67 -17.04
C VAL A 240 -3.36 0.19 -18.16
N SER A 241 -2.81 1.38 -18.39
CA SER A 241 -3.22 2.27 -19.49
C SER A 241 -3.13 1.57 -20.85
N ASN A 242 -2.00 0.90 -21.13
CA ASN A 242 -1.83 0.16 -22.39
C ASN A 242 -2.81 -1.01 -22.54
N THR A 243 -3.08 -1.75 -21.46
CA THR A 243 -4.04 -2.86 -21.50
C THR A 243 -5.47 -2.36 -21.73
N VAL A 244 -5.88 -1.29 -21.05
CA VAL A 244 -7.21 -0.69 -21.23
C VAL A 244 -7.35 -0.13 -22.66
N SER A 245 -6.30 0.53 -23.17
CA SER A 245 -6.27 1.02 -24.55
C SER A 245 -6.44 -0.11 -25.57
N ALA A 246 -5.70 -1.20 -25.42
CA ALA A 246 -5.82 -2.36 -26.31
C ALA A 246 -7.23 -2.98 -26.29
N ILE A 247 -7.86 -3.08 -25.10
CA ILE A 247 -9.24 -3.56 -24.96
C ILE A 247 -10.22 -2.60 -25.65
N ALA A 248 -10.05 -1.30 -25.48
CA ALA A 248 -10.89 -0.29 -26.11
C ALA A 248 -10.78 -0.32 -27.64
N THR A 249 -9.57 -0.47 -28.18
CA THR A 249 -9.35 -0.67 -29.62
C THR A 249 -10.03 -1.93 -30.13
N GLY A 250 -9.83 -3.07 -29.46
CA GLY A 250 -10.48 -4.34 -29.86
C GLY A 250 -12.01 -4.27 -29.81
N LEU A 251 -12.59 -3.57 -28.82
CA LEU A 251 -14.03 -3.36 -28.73
C LEU A 251 -14.54 -2.46 -29.86
N SER A 252 -13.78 -1.42 -30.23
CA SER A 252 -14.11 -0.55 -31.35
C SER A 252 -14.08 -1.31 -32.69
N GLU A 253 -13.07 -2.14 -32.91
CA GLU A 253 -12.95 -3.00 -34.11
C GLU A 253 -14.11 -4.00 -34.18
N ALA A 254 -14.43 -4.67 -33.06
CA ALA A 254 -15.58 -5.57 -32.99
C ALA A 254 -16.90 -4.83 -33.30
N GLY A 255 -17.06 -3.60 -32.79
CA GLY A 255 -18.20 -2.75 -33.09
C GLY A 255 -18.33 -2.43 -34.59
N GLN A 256 -17.21 -2.12 -35.26
CA GLN A 256 -17.19 -1.90 -36.72
C GLN A 256 -17.56 -3.15 -37.50
N GLN A 257 -17.06 -4.33 -37.10
CA GLN A 257 -17.40 -5.60 -37.74
C GLN A 257 -18.90 -5.91 -37.60
N VAL A 258 -19.48 -5.72 -36.41
CA VAL A 258 -20.91 -5.91 -36.17
C VAL A 258 -21.73 -4.92 -37.01
N SER A 259 -21.34 -3.64 -37.07
CA SER A 259 -22.01 -2.66 -37.92
C SER A 259 -21.96 -3.01 -39.41
N GLY A 260 -20.83 -3.54 -39.88
CA GLY A 260 -20.68 -4.05 -41.25
C GLY A 260 -21.61 -5.23 -41.52
N ALA A 261 -21.66 -6.20 -40.60
CA ALA A 261 -22.55 -7.36 -40.70
C ALA A 261 -24.04 -6.97 -40.69
N ILE A 262 -24.44 -5.98 -39.88
CA ILE A 262 -25.80 -5.45 -39.86
C ILE A 262 -26.15 -4.80 -41.20
N THR A 263 -25.23 -4.03 -41.80
CA THR A 263 -25.42 -3.44 -43.14
C THR A 263 -25.65 -4.52 -44.20
N GLN A 264 -24.85 -5.59 -44.17
CA GLN A 264 -25.00 -6.72 -45.09
C GLN A 264 -26.33 -7.46 -44.89
N LEU A 265 -26.72 -7.73 -43.64
CA LEU A 265 -28.00 -8.34 -43.31
C LEU A 265 -29.19 -7.48 -43.76
N THR A 266 -29.09 -6.17 -43.61
CA THR A 266 -30.15 -5.24 -44.04
C THR A 266 -30.29 -5.27 -45.56
N ALA A 267 -29.18 -5.24 -46.31
CA ALA A 267 -29.20 -5.37 -47.76
C ALA A 267 -29.78 -6.72 -48.20
N ALA A 268 -29.35 -7.83 -47.58
CA ALA A 268 -29.89 -9.15 -47.85
C ALA A 268 -31.40 -9.25 -47.55
N GLY A 269 -31.84 -8.62 -46.46
CA GLY A 269 -33.26 -8.53 -46.10
C GLY A 269 -34.08 -7.74 -47.11
N GLN A 270 -33.55 -6.63 -47.64
CA GLN A 270 -34.19 -5.85 -48.70
C GLN A 270 -34.31 -6.66 -50.00
N THR A 271 -33.24 -7.33 -50.42
CA THR A 271 -33.27 -8.21 -51.61
C THR A 271 -34.27 -9.35 -51.44
N LEU A 272 -34.28 -10.01 -50.28
CA LEU A 272 -35.23 -11.08 -49.98
C LEU A 272 -36.67 -10.57 -50.00
N SER A 273 -36.93 -9.40 -49.42
CA SER A 273 -38.24 -8.76 -49.46
C SER A 273 -38.67 -8.47 -50.90
N GLN A 274 -37.76 -7.95 -51.73
CA GLN A 274 -38.04 -7.66 -53.15
C GLN A 274 -38.38 -8.94 -53.93
N SER A 275 -37.55 -9.97 -53.81
CA SER A 275 -37.79 -11.27 -54.49
C SER A 275 -39.07 -11.95 -53.99
N SER A 276 -39.42 -11.78 -52.71
CA SER A 276 -40.68 -12.31 -52.17
C SER A 276 -41.89 -11.59 -52.78
N THR A 277 -41.82 -10.26 -52.96
CA THR A 277 -42.86 -9.48 -53.65
C THR A 277 -42.99 -9.87 -55.11
N GLU A 278 -41.88 -10.06 -55.82
CA GLU A 278 -41.87 -10.52 -57.22
C GLU A 278 -42.49 -11.92 -57.36
N ALA A 279 -42.11 -12.86 -56.47
CA ALA A 279 -42.69 -14.20 -56.47
C ALA A 279 -44.20 -14.18 -56.18
N ALA A 280 -44.66 -13.31 -55.27
CA ALA A 280 -46.08 -13.13 -55.01
C ALA A 280 -46.83 -12.59 -56.24
N ALA A 281 -46.26 -11.61 -56.94
CA ALA A 281 -46.83 -11.07 -58.18
C ALA A 281 -46.90 -12.13 -59.30
N SER A 282 -45.84 -12.93 -59.50
CA SER A 282 -45.86 -14.03 -60.47
C SER A 282 -46.88 -15.12 -60.12
N LEU A 283 -47.09 -15.40 -58.82
CA LEU A 283 -48.16 -16.29 -58.37
C LEU A 283 -49.53 -15.70 -58.69
N GLU A 284 -49.75 -14.41 -58.47
CA GLU A 284 -51.00 -13.72 -58.81
C GLU A 284 -51.29 -13.78 -60.32
N GLU A 285 -50.28 -13.54 -61.16
CA GLU A 285 -50.39 -13.68 -62.62
C GLU A 285 -50.70 -15.12 -63.07
N THR A 286 -50.10 -16.11 -62.39
CA THR A 286 -50.39 -17.54 -62.64
C THR A 286 -51.84 -17.87 -62.27
N VAL A 287 -52.33 -17.36 -61.13
CA VAL A 287 -53.72 -17.55 -60.70
C VAL A 287 -54.69 -16.90 -61.68
N ALA A 288 -54.43 -15.65 -62.12
CA ALA A 288 -55.25 -14.98 -63.13
C ALA A 288 -55.29 -15.75 -64.45
N SER A 289 -54.16 -16.29 -64.90
CA SER A 289 -54.08 -17.14 -66.10
C SER A 289 -54.88 -18.45 -65.93
N LEU A 290 -54.87 -19.03 -64.72
CA LEU A 290 -55.70 -20.21 -64.40
C LEU A 290 -57.19 -19.88 -64.38
N GLU A 291 -57.60 -18.72 -63.90
CA GLU A 291 -58.99 -18.25 -63.95
C GLU A 291 -59.48 -18.07 -65.39
N GLU A 292 -58.66 -17.44 -66.24
CA GLU A 292 -58.97 -17.29 -67.67
C GLU A 292 -59.05 -18.64 -68.37
N MET A 293 -58.09 -19.55 -68.11
CA MET A 293 -58.11 -20.90 -68.67
C MET A 293 -59.34 -21.69 -68.22
N SER A 294 -59.71 -21.59 -66.94
CA SER A 294 -60.93 -22.21 -66.40
C SER A 294 -62.18 -21.69 -67.10
N SER A 295 -62.28 -20.38 -67.34
CA SER A 295 -63.35 -19.74 -68.11
C SER A 295 -63.42 -20.26 -69.55
N MET A 296 -62.26 -20.37 -70.23
CA MET A 296 -62.20 -20.94 -71.58
C MET A 296 -62.60 -22.42 -71.62
N VAL A 297 -62.18 -23.23 -70.65
CA VAL A 297 -62.61 -24.64 -70.53
C VAL A 297 -64.12 -24.73 -70.32
N LYS A 298 -64.68 -23.85 -69.49
CA LYS A 298 -66.12 -23.75 -69.27
C LYS A 298 -66.87 -23.39 -70.56
N MET A 299 -66.37 -22.39 -71.30
CA MET A 299 -66.90 -21.98 -72.59
C MET A 299 -66.85 -23.12 -73.63
N ASN A 300 -65.72 -23.84 -73.72
CA ASN A 300 -65.58 -25.00 -74.60
C ASN A 300 -66.55 -26.13 -74.24
N SER A 301 -66.76 -26.39 -72.94
CA SER A 301 -67.74 -27.36 -72.47
C SER A 301 -69.17 -26.97 -72.87
N ASP A 302 -69.52 -25.69 -72.73
CA ASP A 302 -70.85 -25.19 -73.09
C ASP A 302 -71.06 -25.19 -74.62
N ASN A 303 -70.03 -24.84 -75.41
CA ASN A 303 -70.05 -24.96 -76.86
C ASN A 303 -70.20 -26.42 -77.33
N ALA A 304 -69.49 -27.36 -76.70
CA ALA A 304 -69.62 -28.78 -76.99
C ALA A 304 -71.03 -29.30 -76.68
N LYS A 305 -71.64 -28.86 -75.57
CA LYS A 305 -73.05 -29.16 -75.24
C LYS A 305 -74.00 -28.59 -76.29
N GLN A 306 -73.82 -27.34 -76.70
CA GLN A 306 -74.64 -26.72 -77.75
C GLN A 306 -74.51 -27.48 -79.08
N ALA A 307 -73.29 -27.85 -79.48
CA ALA A 307 -73.04 -28.63 -80.69
C ALA A 307 -73.66 -30.03 -80.63
N ALA A 308 -73.62 -30.68 -79.46
CA ALA A 308 -74.29 -31.97 -79.24
C ALA A 308 -75.82 -31.84 -79.36
N THR A 309 -76.42 -30.81 -78.76
CA THR A 309 -77.85 -30.51 -78.91
C THR A 309 -78.22 -30.26 -80.37
N LEU A 310 -77.44 -29.44 -81.07
CA LEU A 310 -77.67 -29.14 -82.49
C LEU A 310 -77.59 -30.40 -83.35
N SER A 311 -76.59 -31.25 -83.10
CA SER A 311 -76.41 -32.52 -83.80
C SER A 311 -77.58 -33.48 -83.52
N GLN A 312 -78.12 -33.51 -82.30
CA GLN A 312 -79.32 -34.27 -81.97
C GLN A 312 -80.54 -33.73 -82.73
N SER A 313 -80.77 -32.41 -82.75
CA SER A 313 -81.87 -31.81 -83.52
C SER A 313 -81.75 -32.06 -85.03
N SER A 314 -80.54 -32.03 -85.59
CA SER A 314 -80.28 -32.41 -86.98
C SER A 314 -80.59 -33.89 -87.23
N LYS A 315 -80.24 -34.78 -86.29
CA LYS A 315 -80.59 -36.20 -86.35
C LYS A 315 -82.11 -36.42 -86.32
N ASP A 316 -82.81 -35.79 -85.38
CA ASP A 316 -84.27 -35.87 -85.26
C ASP A 316 -84.95 -35.39 -86.56
N SER A 317 -84.44 -34.30 -87.16
CA SER A 317 -84.94 -33.78 -88.43
C SER A 317 -84.68 -34.74 -89.59
N ALA A 318 -83.52 -35.40 -89.62
CA ALA A 318 -83.21 -36.42 -90.62
C ALA A 318 -84.10 -37.67 -90.46
N GLU A 319 -84.37 -38.11 -89.22
CA GLU A 319 -85.31 -39.21 -88.93
C GLU A 319 -86.74 -38.86 -89.36
N GLN A 320 -87.20 -37.63 -89.09
CA GLN A 320 -88.48 -37.13 -89.57
C GLN A 320 -88.56 -37.13 -91.10
N GLY A 321 -87.54 -36.62 -91.78
CA GLY A 321 -87.45 -36.66 -93.24
C GLY A 321 -87.44 -38.09 -93.79
N GLN A 322 -86.78 -39.03 -93.11
CA GLN A 322 -86.81 -40.45 -93.47
C GLN A 322 -88.24 -41.04 -93.34
N ASN A 323 -88.97 -40.68 -92.29
CA ASN A 323 -90.36 -41.10 -92.12
C ASN A 323 -91.26 -40.52 -93.23
N GLU A 324 -91.09 -39.26 -93.59
CA GLU A 324 -91.82 -38.62 -94.70
C GLU A 324 -91.53 -39.29 -96.05
N ILE A 325 -90.26 -39.60 -96.36
CA ILE A 325 -89.89 -40.37 -97.56
C ILE A 325 -90.50 -41.76 -97.53
N THR A 326 -90.52 -42.43 -96.37
CA THR A 326 -91.15 -43.76 -96.23
C THR A 326 -92.65 -43.69 -96.50
N MET A 327 -93.35 -42.68 -95.98
CA MET A 327 -94.76 -42.43 -96.29
C MET A 327 -94.99 -42.09 -97.77
N LEU A 328 -94.09 -41.33 -98.39
CA LEU A 328 -94.12 -41.03 -99.83
C LEU A 328 -94.00 -42.30 -100.66
N ILE A 329 -93.07 -43.20 -100.33
CA ILE A 329 -92.88 -44.50 -101.00
C ILE A 329 -94.13 -45.38 -100.82
N SER A 330 -94.72 -45.42 -99.61
CA SER A 330 -95.98 -46.13 -99.37
C SER A 330 -97.11 -45.57 -100.23
N SER A 331 -97.25 -44.25 -100.29
CA SER A 331 -98.27 -43.58 -101.10
C SER A 331 -98.04 -43.82 -102.59
N MET A 332 -96.80 -43.81 -103.07
CA MET A 332 -96.43 -44.19 -104.44
C MET A 332 -96.78 -45.66 -104.73
N ASN A 333 -96.59 -46.55 -103.77
CA ASN A 333 -96.98 -47.96 -103.89
C ASN A 333 -98.52 -48.11 -103.92
N ASP A 334 -99.26 -47.35 -103.12
CA ASP A 334 -100.73 -47.32 -103.13
C ASP A 334 -101.27 -46.74 -104.45
N ILE A 335 -100.64 -45.68 -104.99
CA ILE A 335 -100.95 -45.13 -106.32
C ILE A 335 -100.67 -46.18 -107.40
N SER A 336 -99.53 -46.88 -107.34
CA SER A 336 -99.16 -47.96 -108.25
C SER A 336 -100.15 -49.12 -108.20
N GLN A 337 -100.61 -49.51 -107.00
CA GLN A 337 -101.67 -50.51 -106.84
C GLN A 337 -103.03 -50.04 -107.37
N SER A 338 -103.42 -48.78 -107.14
CA SER A 338 -104.65 -48.22 -107.71
C SER A 338 -104.58 -48.17 -109.25
N SER A 339 -103.42 -47.86 -109.81
CA SER A 339 -103.17 -47.84 -111.26
C SER A 339 -103.25 -49.25 -111.88
N LYS A 340 -102.85 -50.28 -111.12
CA LYS A 340 -103.05 -51.69 -111.50
C LYS A 340 -104.52 -52.10 -111.47
N LYS A 341 -105.31 -51.55 -110.54
CA LYS A 341 -106.76 -51.78 -110.46
C LYS A 341 -107.52 -51.11 -111.60
N ASP A 342 -107.12 -49.91 -112.02
CA ASP A 342 -107.75 -49.19 -113.14
C ASP A 342 -107.39 -49.76 -114.53
N ARG A 343 -106.22 -50.42 -114.69
CA ARG A 343 -105.89 -51.12 -115.95
C ARG A 343 -106.66 -52.43 -116.17
N GLY A 344 -107.42 -52.92 -115.20
CA GLY A 344 -108.20 -54.15 -115.30
C GLY A 344 -109.64 -53.98 -115.80
N ASN A 345 -110.19 -52.75 -115.89
CA ASN A 345 -111.64 -52.55 -116.01
C ASN A 345 -112.11 -51.80 -117.29
N HIS A 346 -111.28 -51.66 -118.32
CA HIS A 346 -111.68 -51.10 -119.63
C HIS A 346 -111.35 -52.03 -120.82
N GLN A 347 -111.44 -53.35 -120.60
CA GLN A 347 -111.68 -54.35 -121.65
C GLN A 347 -113.02 -55.05 -121.34
N ARG A 348 -114.14 -54.39 -121.64
CA ARG A 348 -115.51 -54.91 -121.82
C ARG A 348 -116.47 -53.73 -121.88
N ASP A 349 -116.66 -53.21 -123.09
CA ASP A 349 -117.95 -53.12 -123.80
C ASP A 349 -117.83 -52.16 -124.99
#